data_AF-A0A645HTC3-F1
#
_entry.id   AF-A0A645HTC3-F1
#
_cell.length_a   1.000
_cell.length_b   1.000
_cell.length_c   1.000
_cell.angle_alpha   90.00
_cell.angle_beta   90.00
_cell.angle_gamma   90.00
#
_symmetry.space_group_name_H-M   'P 1'
#
loop_
_entity.id
_entity.type
_entity.pdbx_description
1 polymer ?
#
loop_
_entity_poly.entity_id
_entity_poly.type
_entity_poly.pdbx_seq_one_letter_code
_entity_poly.pdbx_strand_id
1 'polypeptide(L)'
;MVRWDARAGIPDKSAKGLAKWQAVARASTKQSRRFRVPDVEYASTADIVDVIAGADLALVAHEEATIRLASVDVPATGEVVVIIGPEGGISPDELRCFEQAGATAVSLGDGVLRTSSAGVVSLAQLQVLAARQAG
;
A
#
# COMPACT_ATOMS: atom_id res chain seq x y z
N MET A 1 5.14 4.79 -4.06
CA MET A 1 4.17 5.03 -2.96
C MET A 1 3.12 5.95 -3.50
N VAL A 2 1.90 5.45 -3.67
CA VAL A 2 0.82 6.24 -4.25
C VAL A 2 -0.04 6.77 -3.11
N ARG A 3 -0.33 8.08 -3.11
CA ARG A 3 -1.25 8.67 -2.16
C ARG A 3 -2.67 8.52 -2.70
N TRP A 4 -3.41 7.60 -2.08
CA TRP A 4 -4.84 7.46 -2.29
C TRP A 4 -5.59 8.51 -1.47
N ASP A 5 -6.56 9.20 -2.09
CA ASP A 5 -7.48 10.09 -1.40
C ASP A 5 -8.91 9.51 -1.49
N ALA A 6 -9.40 8.99 -0.36
CA ALA A 6 -10.74 8.41 -0.24
C ALA A 6 -11.86 9.45 -0.40
N ARG A 7 -11.54 10.75 -0.35
CA ARG A 7 -12.51 11.84 -0.59
C ARG A 7 -11.95 12.84 -1.58
N ALA A 8 -12.50 12.84 -2.80
CA ALA A 8 -12.15 13.80 -3.85
C ALA A 8 -12.13 15.25 -3.31
N GLY A 9 -10.93 15.86 -3.20
CA GLY A 9 -10.74 17.17 -2.58
C GLY A 9 -9.67 18.04 -3.25
N ILE A 10 -10.12 19.14 -3.85
CA ILE A 10 -9.47 20.41 -4.27
C ILE A 10 -8.04 20.30 -4.89
N PRO A 11 -7.90 20.51 -6.22
CA PRO A 11 -6.67 20.22 -7.00
C PRO A 11 -5.43 21.08 -6.71
N ASP A 12 -5.56 22.25 -6.06
CA ASP A 12 -4.39 23.12 -5.80
C ASP A 12 -3.70 22.82 -4.44
N LYS A 13 -4.44 22.28 -3.47
CA LYS A 13 -3.86 21.79 -2.20
C LYS A 13 -3.15 20.45 -2.38
N SER A 14 -3.57 19.64 -3.35
CA SER A 14 -2.93 18.36 -3.67
C SER A 14 -1.53 18.57 -4.26
N ALA A 15 -1.32 19.47 -5.22
CA ALA A 15 -0.01 19.68 -5.84
C ALA A 15 1.12 20.09 -4.86
N LYS A 16 0.85 21.05 -3.95
CA LYS A 16 1.81 21.43 -2.89
C LYS A 16 2.06 20.30 -1.90
N GLY A 17 1.02 19.52 -1.59
CA GLY A 17 1.14 18.28 -0.83
C GLY A 17 2.11 17.33 -1.52
N LEU A 18 1.90 17.03 -2.80
CA LEU A 18 2.72 16.10 -3.57
C LEU A 18 4.20 16.46 -3.51
N ALA A 19 4.52 17.72 -3.81
CA ALA A 19 5.89 18.20 -3.85
C ALA A 19 6.59 18.01 -2.50
N LYS A 20 5.88 18.25 -1.39
CA LYS A 20 6.38 18.00 -0.04
C LYS A 20 6.66 16.51 0.19
N TRP A 21 5.75 15.62 -0.19
CA TRP A 21 5.94 14.17 -0.04
C TRP A 21 7.09 13.63 -0.91
N GLN A 22 7.21 14.10 -2.14
CA GLN A 22 8.34 13.79 -3.02
C GLN A 22 9.67 14.27 -2.42
N ALA A 23 9.70 15.46 -1.81
CA ALA A 23 10.88 15.96 -1.11
C ALA A 23 11.25 15.08 0.09
N VAL A 24 10.28 14.66 0.89
CA VAL A 24 10.49 13.71 2.01
C VAL A 24 11.03 12.37 1.49
N ALA A 25 10.42 11.80 0.45
CA ALA A 25 10.87 10.54 -0.15
C ALA A 25 12.33 10.63 -0.65
N ARG A 26 12.71 11.74 -1.29
CA ARG A 26 14.10 12.00 -1.71
C ARG A 26 15.05 12.11 -0.51
N ALA A 27 14.67 12.83 0.54
CA ALA A 27 15.49 12.98 1.74
C ALA A 27 15.68 11.64 2.47
N SER A 28 14.60 10.85 2.64
CA SER A 28 14.65 9.52 3.23
C SER A 28 15.48 8.55 2.40
N THR A 29 15.39 8.60 1.06
CA THR A 29 16.22 7.79 0.15
C THR A 29 17.71 8.04 0.39
N LYS A 30 18.11 9.31 0.52
CA LYS A 30 19.50 9.69 0.85
C LYS A 30 19.92 9.17 2.21
N GLN A 31 19.08 9.35 3.23
CA GLN A 31 19.37 8.89 4.60
C GLN A 31 19.52 7.37 4.68
N SER A 32 18.68 6.62 3.97
CA SER A 32 18.71 5.16 3.88
C SER A 32 19.76 4.62 2.90
N ARG A 33 20.57 5.50 2.28
CA ARG A 33 21.62 5.14 1.31
C ARG A 33 21.11 4.28 0.14
N ARG A 34 19.89 4.55 -0.32
CA ARG A 34 19.31 3.88 -1.50
C ARG A 34 19.62 4.68 -2.76
N PHE A 35 19.85 3.98 -3.87
CA PHE A 35 20.14 4.60 -5.17
C PHE A 35 18.86 5.01 -5.93
N ARG A 36 17.74 4.33 -5.67
CA ARG A 36 16.45 4.61 -6.32
C ARG A 36 15.52 5.34 -5.36
N VAL A 37 15.08 6.53 -5.76
CA VAL A 37 13.99 7.24 -5.09
C VAL A 37 12.67 6.60 -5.52
N PRO A 38 11.76 6.27 -4.59
CA PRO A 38 10.44 5.78 -4.96
C PRO A 38 9.60 6.90 -5.58
N ASP A 39 8.84 6.58 -6.62
CA ASP A 39 7.89 7.50 -7.23
C ASP A 39 6.72 7.75 -6.27
N VAL A 40 6.30 9.01 -6.19
CA VAL A 40 5.19 9.46 -5.33
C VAL A 40 4.23 10.28 -6.15
N GLU A 41 3.00 9.76 -6.24
CA GLU A 41 1.93 10.26 -7.11
C GLU A 41 0.59 10.27 -6.35
N TYR A 42 -0.39 10.99 -6.89
CA TYR A 42 -1.78 10.91 -6.43
C TYR A 42 -2.52 9.85 -7.24
N ALA A 43 -3.42 9.12 -6.59
CA ALA A 43 -4.36 8.23 -7.25
C ALA A 43 -5.76 8.40 -6.68
N SER A 44 -6.73 8.34 -7.58
CA SER A 44 -8.12 8.08 -7.27
C SER A 44 -8.34 6.59 -6.98
N THR A 45 -9.50 6.24 -6.43
CA THR A 45 -9.89 4.84 -6.23
C THR A 45 -9.89 4.04 -7.54
N ALA A 46 -10.27 4.68 -8.67
CA ALA A 46 -10.24 4.02 -9.98
C ALA A 46 -8.81 3.68 -10.42
N ASP A 47 -7.86 4.60 -10.23
CA ASP A 47 -6.45 4.34 -10.54
C ASP A 47 -5.89 3.19 -9.69
N ILE A 48 -6.31 3.08 -8.42
CA ILE A 48 -5.92 1.96 -7.54
C ILE A 48 -6.50 0.64 -8.04
N VAL A 49 -7.74 0.62 -8.53
CA VAL A 49 -8.35 -0.57 -9.14
C VAL A 49 -7.57 -1.05 -10.35
N ASP A 50 -7.15 -0.14 -11.23
CA ASP A 50 -6.35 -0.49 -12.40
C ASP A 50 -4.97 -1.06 -12.00
N VAL A 51 -4.33 -0.47 -10.98
CA VAL A 51 -3.07 -0.98 -10.41
C VAL A 51 -3.25 -2.38 -9.82
N ILE A 52 -4.36 -2.62 -9.10
CA ILE A 52 -4.68 -3.95 -8.54
C ILE A 52 -4.83 -4.97 -9.67
N ALA A 53 -5.60 -4.64 -10.71
CA ALA A 53 -5.88 -5.56 -11.81
C ALA A 53 -4.63 -5.94 -12.63
N GLY A 54 -3.59 -5.09 -12.61
CA GLY A 54 -2.32 -5.35 -13.28
C GLY A 54 -1.25 -6.04 -12.42
N ALA A 55 -1.47 -6.20 -11.12
CA ALA A 55 -0.47 -6.74 -10.20
C ALA A 55 -0.53 -8.28 -10.11
N ASP A 56 0.62 -8.89 -9.83
CA ASP A 56 0.71 -10.34 -9.58
C ASP A 56 0.18 -10.72 -8.18
N LEU A 57 0.20 -9.76 -7.25
CA LEU A 57 -0.39 -9.89 -5.92
C LEU A 57 -0.83 -8.51 -5.41
N ALA A 58 -2.10 -8.38 -5.03
CA ALA A 58 -2.63 -7.17 -4.41
C ALA A 58 -3.22 -7.48 -3.03
N LEU A 59 -2.83 -6.72 -2.03
CA LEU A 59 -3.22 -6.93 -0.62
C LEU A 59 -3.82 -5.65 -0.05
N VAL A 60 -4.97 -5.77 0.62
CA VAL A 60 -5.61 -4.65 1.34
C VAL A 60 -5.45 -4.88 2.83
N ALA A 61 -4.74 -3.99 3.53
CA ALA A 61 -4.65 -4.06 4.98
C ALA A 61 -5.99 -3.64 5.60
N HIS A 62 -6.70 -4.58 6.22
CA HIS A 62 -8.04 -4.37 6.77
C HIS A 62 -8.19 -5.01 8.15
N GLU A 63 -8.80 -4.31 9.11
CA GLU A 63 -8.92 -4.80 10.50
C GLU A 63 -9.81 -6.04 10.64
N GLU A 64 -10.80 -6.21 9.78
CA GLU A 64 -11.73 -7.36 9.81
C GLU A 64 -11.23 -8.57 8.98
N ALA A 65 -10.03 -8.48 8.40
CA ALA A 65 -9.50 -9.55 7.57
C ALA A 65 -9.11 -10.80 8.39
N THR A 66 -9.55 -11.97 7.92
CA THR A 66 -9.28 -13.27 8.56
C THR A 66 -7.95 -13.88 8.11
N ILE A 67 -7.48 -13.55 6.91
CA ILE A 67 -6.19 -13.98 6.38
C ILE A 67 -5.10 -13.10 6.98
N ARG A 68 -4.05 -13.69 7.55
CA ARG A 68 -2.88 -12.93 8.01
C ARG A 68 -1.94 -12.70 6.85
N LEU A 69 -1.36 -11.50 6.73
CA LEU A 69 -0.35 -11.21 5.71
C LEU A 69 0.84 -12.19 5.80
N ALA A 70 1.20 -12.61 7.01
CA ALA A 70 2.26 -13.59 7.27
C ALA A 70 2.01 -15.00 6.68
N SER A 71 0.79 -15.31 6.25
CA SER A 71 0.43 -16.59 5.60
C SER A 71 0.20 -16.47 4.10
N VAL A 72 0.46 -15.30 3.50
CA VAL A 72 0.30 -15.09 2.06
C VAL A 72 1.54 -15.60 1.33
N ASP A 73 1.33 -16.32 0.23
CA ASP A 73 2.39 -16.68 -0.70
C ASP A 73 2.73 -15.48 -1.60
N VAL A 74 3.94 -14.95 -1.44
CA VAL A 74 4.41 -13.79 -2.21
C VAL A 74 5.10 -14.29 -3.49
N PRO A 75 4.72 -13.84 -4.69
CA PRO A 75 5.33 -14.33 -5.92
C PRO A 75 6.84 -14.03 -5.96
N ALA A 76 7.62 -14.98 -6.47
CA ALA A 76 9.10 -14.86 -6.55
C ALA A 76 9.55 -13.73 -7.49
N THR A 77 8.72 -13.41 -8.49
CA THR A 77 8.91 -12.31 -9.44
C THR A 77 7.58 -11.66 -9.71
N GLY A 78 7.57 -10.36 -10.01
CA GLY A 78 6.35 -9.64 -10.34
C GLY A 78 6.14 -8.41 -9.49
N GLU A 79 4.96 -7.81 -9.63
CA GLU A 79 4.53 -6.65 -8.87
C GLU A 79 3.62 -7.05 -7.70
N VAL A 80 3.99 -6.60 -6.51
CA VAL A 80 3.20 -6.76 -5.29
C VAL A 80 2.72 -5.39 -4.83
N VAL A 81 1.40 -5.25 -4.72
CA VAL A 81 0.73 -4.02 -4.28
C VAL A 81 0.17 -4.23 -2.88
N VAL A 82 0.42 -3.27 -1.99
CA VAL A 82 -0.22 -3.20 -0.68
C VAL A 82 -0.96 -1.88 -0.52
N ILE A 83 -2.25 -1.97 -0.26
CA ILE A 83 -3.15 -0.85 -0.01
C ILE A 83 -3.29 -0.66 1.50
N ILE A 84 -2.95 0.54 1.97
CA ILE A 84 -3.11 0.96 3.36
C ILE A 84 -4.14 2.09 3.40
N GLY A 85 -5.23 1.89 4.14
CA GLY A 85 -6.27 2.89 4.28
C GLY A 85 -5.88 4.12 5.12
N PRO A 86 -6.66 5.21 5.03
CA PRO A 86 -6.50 6.38 5.89
C PRO A 86 -6.84 6.06 7.36
N GLU A 87 -6.63 7.01 8.28
CA GLU A 87 -7.00 6.80 9.70
C GLU A 87 -8.48 6.45 9.93
N GLY A 88 -9.36 6.82 9.00
CA GLY A 88 -10.79 6.50 9.03
C GLY A 88 -11.15 5.11 8.52
N GLY A 89 -10.17 4.29 8.15
CA GLY A 89 -10.39 2.97 7.55
C GLY A 89 -10.72 3.03 6.06
N ILE A 90 -10.88 1.83 5.48
CA ILE A 90 -11.35 1.64 4.10
C ILE A 90 -12.86 1.36 4.19
N SER A 91 -13.67 2.06 3.41
CA SER A 91 -15.12 1.82 3.45
C SER A 91 -15.47 0.44 2.90
N PRO A 92 -16.62 -0.15 3.28
CA PRO A 92 -17.07 -1.43 2.72
C PRO A 92 -17.24 -1.41 1.19
N ASP A 93 -17.57 -0.26 0.61
CA ASP A 93 -17.69 -0.11 -0.85
C ASP A 93 -16.34 -0.12 -1.55
N GLU A 94 -15.35 0.58 -0.98
CA GLU A 94 -13.97 0.59 -1.49
C GLU A 94 -13.33 -0.79 -1.35
N LEU A 95 -13.51 -1.45 -0.20
CA LEU A 95 -13.01 -2.80 0.02
C LEU A 95 -13.57 -3.77 -1.03
N ARG A 96 -14.89 -3.76 -1.23
CA ARG A 96 -15.53 -4.59 -2.27
C ARG A 96 -15.01 -4.29 -3.66
N CYS A 97 -14.76 -3.02 -3.98
CA CYS A 97 -14.21 -2.61 -5.27
C CYS A 97 -12.79 -3.16 -5.47
N PHE A 98 -11.94 -3.09 -4.44
CA PHE A 98 -10.58 -3.65 -4.49
C PHE A 98 -10.58 -5.17 -4.57
N GLU A 99 -11.46 -5.86 -3.83
CA GLU A 99 -11.61 -7.31 -3.91
C GLU A 99 -12.09 -7.76 -5.30
N GLN A 100 -13.05 -7.05 -5.89
CA GLN A 100 -13.51 -7.30 -7.27
C GLN A 100 -12.41 -7.09 -8.31
N ALA A 101 -11.48 -6.17 -8.05
CA ALA A 101 -10.32 -5.94 -8.90
C ALA A 101 -9.23 -7.03 -8.75
N GLY A 102 -9.32 -7.87 -7.72
CA GLY A 102 -8.39 -8.98 -7.47
C GLY A 102 -7.56 -8.85 -6.20
N ALA A 103 -7.79 -7.84 -5.37
CA ALA A 103 -7.07 -7.69 -4.11
C ALA A 103 -7.60 -8.65 -3.02
N THR A 104 -6.72 -9.08 -2.13
CA THR A 104 -7.08 -9.91 -0.97
C THR A 104 -6.96 -9.10 0.31
N ALA A 105 -8.02 -9.07 1.13
CA ALA A 105 -7.98 -8.44 2.44
C ALA A 105 -7.10 -9.25 3.42
N VAL A 106 -6.19 -8.57 4.12
CA VAL A 106 -5.25 -9.19 5.07
C VAL A 106 -5.10 -8.39 6.35
N SER A 107 -4.92 -9.10 7.46
CA SER A 107 -4.55 -8.54 8.76
C SER A 107 -3.03 -8.51 8.92
N LEU A 108 -2.53 -7.43 9.53
CA LEU A 108 -1.09 -7.23 9.77
C LEU A 108 -0.61 -7.75 11.13
N GLY A 109 -1.54 -8.17 11.99
CA GLY A 109 -1.30 -8.64 13.35
C GLY A 109 -2.62 -8.77 14.10
N ASP A 110 -2.56 -9.03 15.40
CA ASP A 110 -3.76 -9.28 16.23
C ASP A 110 -4.53 -8.01 16.63
N GLY A 111 -4.03 -6.82 16.28
CA GLY A 111 -4.65 -5.54 16.60
C GLY A 111 -4.59 -4.54 15.45
N VAL A 112 -5.41 -3.50 15.55
CA VAL A 112 -5.48 -2.42 14.55
C VAL A 112 -4.21 -1.58 14.63
N LEU A 113 -3.41 -1.59 13.55
CA LEU A 113 -2.23 -0.74 13.44
C LEU A 113 -2.62 0.67 13.02
N ARG A 114 -1.96 1.66 13.60
CA ARG A 114 -2.03 3.05 13.11
C ARG A 114 -1.53 3.10 11.67
N THR A 115 -2.16 3.92 10.82
CA THR A 115 -1.78 4.14 9.42
C THR A 115 -0.28 4.43 9.26
N SER A 116 0.31 5.19 10.19
CA SER A 116 1.75 5.50 10.22
C SER A 116 2.67 4.29 10.31
N SER A 117 2.19 3.19 10.89
CA SER A 117 2.95 1.96 11.15
C SER A 117 2.57 0.81 10.20
N ALA A 118 1.32 0.79 9.72
CA ALA A 118 0.82 -0.27 8.86
C ALA A 118 1.67 -0.46 7.59
N GLY A 119 2.08 0.63 6.94
CA GLY A 119 2.93 0.57 5.75
C GLY A 119 4.31 -0.06 6.01
N VAL A 120 5.02 0.35 7.07
CA VAL A 120 6.35 -0.20 7.37
C VAL A 120 6.28 -1.65 7.83
N VAL A 121 5.25 -2.02 8.61
CA VAL A 121 5.04 -3.40 9.05
C VAL A 121 4.74 -4.31 7.86
N SER A 122 3.89 -3.87 6.93
CA SER A 122 3.57 -4.63 5.71
C SER A 122 4.84 -4.89 4.88
N LEU A 123 5.63 -3.85 4.63
CA LEU A 123 6.88 -3.97 3.87
C LEU A 123 7.90 -4.89 4.55
N ALA A 124 8.01 -4.84 5.88
CA ALA A 124 8.92 -5.70 6.62
C ALA A 124 8.51 -7.18 6.52
N GLN A 125 7.22 -7.49 6.69
CA GLN A 125 6.73 -8.87 6.57
C GLN A 125 6.90 -9.40 5.14
N LEU A 126 6.55 -8.61 4.13
CA LEU A 126 6.71 -9.01 2.72
C LEU A 126 8.17 -9.27 2.33
N GLN A 127 9.12 -8.46 2.83
CA GLN A 127 10.55 -8.70 2.57
C GLN A 127 11.03 -10.03 3.16
N VAL A 128 10.57 -10.38 4.36
CA VAL A 128 10.91 -11.66 4.99
C VAL A 128 10.27 -12.82 4.22
N LEU A 129 9.01 -12.69 3.81
CA LEU A 129 8.32 -13.73 3.04
C LEU A 129 8.99 -13.97 1.69
N ALA A 130 9.28 -12.91 0.93
CA ALA A 130 9.96 -13.01 -0.36
C ALA A 130 11.36 -13.65 -0.23
N ALA A 131 12.10 -13.31 0.83
CA ALA A 131 13.44 -13.89 1.06
C ALA A 131 13.39 -15.40 1.39
N ARG A 132 12.33 -15.88 2.07
CA ARG A 132 12.17 -17.30 2.41
C ARG A 132 11.87 -18.19 1.21
N GLN A 133 11.30 -17.61 0.16
CA GLN A 133 10.92 -18.36 -1.05
C GLN A 133 12.01 -18.37 -2.12
N ALA A 134 13.03 -17.52 -1.97
CA ALA A 134 14.17 -17.42 -2.88
C ALA A 134 15.33 -18.37 -2.53
N GLY A 135 15.23 -19.12 -1.43
CA GLY A 135 16.23 -20.11 -0.97
C GLY A 135 15.64 -21.50 -0.91
#